data_AF-A0A2G6SBZ2-F1
#
_entry.id   AF-A0A2G6SBZ2-F1
#
_cell.length_a   1.000
_cell.length_b   1.000
_cell.length_c   1.000
_cell.angle_alpha   90.00
_cell.angle_beta   90.00
_cell.angle_gamma   90.00
#
_symmetry.space_group_name_H-M   'P 1'
#
loop_
_entity.id
_entity.type
_entity.pdbx_description
1 polymer ?
#
loop_
_entity_poly.entity_id
_entity_poly.type
_entity_poly.pdbx_seq_one_letter_code
_entity_poly.pdbx_strand_id
1 'polypeptide(L)'
;MAAFPLPARTSSMPTLSSSAQAPSRDGGMSLVNLAARQRMLSQRMVLQTVLAARGSDLHLKAARSSLTLFTDSQARLVDTPRHLDTASGEIIRKAYHGPQGVGATIDAFAQQVGTALDLAERQSPRVEDALARLVETTDGVLDALNTATTAFDQVSKAQSETLMKELAGIVASIQTVAREAKVVSFNAQVMAARAGQHGREFAVVANVLSGITNEIDGLSLQAVSLAGRSRNAA
;
A
#
# COMPACT_ATOMS: atom_id res chain seq x y z
N MET A 1 -56.47 9.50 -40.72
CA MET A 1 -55.01 9.68 -40.85
C MET A 1 -54.36 9.24 -39.53
N ALA A 2 -53.27 8.49 -39.62
CA ALA A 2 -52.76 7.57 -38.61
C ALA A 2 -52.02 8.22 -37.42
N ALA A 3 -51.81 7.37 -36.40
CA ALA A 3 -51.07 7.51 -35.14
C ALA A 3 -49.72 8.26 -35.18
N PHE A 4 -49.34 8.87 -34.04
CA PHE A 4 -48.27 8.37 -33.14
C PHE A 4 -48.17 9.24 -31.86
N PRO A 5 -48.10 8.65 -30.65
CA PRO A 5 -47.84 9.39 -29.42
C PRO A 5 -46.33 9.58 -29.17
N LEU A 6 -46.00 10.66 -28.44
CA LEU A 6 -44.66 11.05 -28.00
C LEU A 6 -43.94 9.92 -27.23
N PRO A 7 -42.65 9.65 -27.47
CA PRO A 7 -41.86 8.83 -26.55
C PRO A 7 -41.40 9.68 -25.37
N ALA A 8 -41.82 9.30 -24.17
CA ALA A 8 -41.18 9.69 -22.92
C ALA A 8 -39.74 9.17 -22.91
N ARG A 9 -38.74 10.05 -22.93
CA ARG A 9 -37.35 9.65 -22.69
C ARG A 9 -37.17 9.39 -21.19
N THR A 10 -37.28 8.13 -20.81
CA THR A 10 -36.70 7.61 -19.57
C THR A 10 -35.17 7.67 -19.72
N SER A 11 -34.53 8.60 -19.00
CA SER A 11 -33.08 8.64 -18.85
C SER A 11 -32.63 7.50 -17.94
N SER A 12 -32.60 6.27 -18.45
CA SER A 12 -31.91 5.16 -17.79
C SER A 12 -30.42 5.31 -18.05
N MET A 13 -29.68 5.71 -17.01
CA MET A 13 -28.21 5.67 -17.00
C MET A 13 -27.70 4.26 -17.31
N PRO A 14 -26.62 4.11 -18.08
CA PRO A 14 -25.73 2.97 -17.90
C PRO A 14 -24.88 3.25 -16.65
N THR A 15 -25.21 2.57 -15.56
CA THR A 15 -24.29 2.45 -14.41
C THR A 15 -23.07 1.66 -14.88
N LEU A 16 -21.98 2.37 -15.15
CA LEU A 16 -20.66 1.75 -15.31
C LEU A 16 -20.26 1.17 -13.95
N SER A 17 -20.61 -0.09 -13.72
CA SER A 17 -20.05 -0.92 -12.66
C SER A 17 -18.58 -1.21 -12.99
N SER A 18 -17.71 -0.24 -12.76
CA SER A 18 -16.28 -0.48 -12.65
C SER A 18 -15.97 -0.74 -11.18
N SER A 19 -16.08 -1.99 -10.76
CA SER A 19 -15.38 -2.47 -9.57
C SER A 19 -13.89 -2.63 -9.91
N ALA A 20 -13.23 -1.53 -10.24
CA ALA A 20 -11.78 -1.44 -10.15
C ALA A 20 -11.47 -1.30 -8.66
N GLN A 21 -11.32 -2.43 -7.99
CA GLN A 21 -10.82 -2.50 -6.62
C GLN A 21 -9.45 -1.81 -6.63
N ALA A 22 -9.41 -0.57 -6.17
CA ALA A 22 -8.16 0.17 -6.03
C ALA A 22 -7.23 -0.69 -5.16
N PRO A 23 -5.99 -0.98 -5.59
CA PRO A 23 -5.05 -1.69 -4.74
C PRO A 23 -4.92 -0.86 -3.46
N SER A 24 -5.31 -1.46 -2.35
CA SER A 24 -5.38 -0.82 -1.05
C SER A 24 -4.01 -0.28 -0.70
N ARG A 25 -3.80 1.05 -0.86
CA ARG A 25 -2.64 1.80 -0.35
C ARG A 25 -2.35 1.47 1.12
N ASP A 26 -3.39 1.07 1.84
CA ASP A 26 -3.35 0.64 3.23
C ASP A 26 -2.53 -0.66 3.43
N GLY A 27 -2.50 -1.56 2.44
CA GLY A 27 -1.74 -2.80 2.50
C GLY A 27 -0.23 -2.56 2.51
N GLY A 28 0.30 -1.77 1.56
CA GLY A 28 1.74 -1.50 1.45
C GLY A 28 2.33 -0.74 2.65
N MET A 29 1.62 0.30 3.13
CA MET A 29 2.01 1.00 4.36
C MET A 29 1.84 0.14 5.61
N SER A 30 0.81 -0.73 5.66
CA SER A 30 0.64 -1.68 6.76
C SER A 30 1.78 -2.70 6.82
N LEU A 31 2.28 -3.18 5.69
CA LEU A 31 3.35 -4.17 5.60
C LEU A 31 4.71 -3.65 6.06
N VAL A 32 5.10 -2.45 5.61
CA VAL A 32 6.31 -1.74 6.10
C VAL A 32 6.22 -1.53 7.62
N ASN A 33 5.06 -1.04 8.08
CA ASN A 33 4.82 -0.84 9.49
C ASN A 33 4.82 -2.16 10.30
N LEU A 34 4.44 -3.29 9.68
CA LEU A 34 4.46 -4.61 10.33
C LEU A 34 5.89 -5.12 10.47
N ALA A 35 6.72 -4.97 9.43
CA ALA A 35 8.14 -5.32 9.45
C ALA A 35 8.92 -4.46 10.47
N ALA A 36 8.72 -3.15 10.47
CA ALA A 36 9.36 -2.26 11.44
C ALA A 36 8.95 -2.58 12.90
N ARG A 37 7.69 -2.96 13.13
CA ARG A 37 7.20 -3.39 14.44
C ARG A 37 7.83 -4.71 14.92
N GLN A 38 8.32 -5.58 14.02
CA GLN A 38 8.99 -6.81 14.42
C GLN A 38 10.23 -6.55 15.27
N ARG A 39 11.01 -5.52 14.92
CA ARG A 39 12.24 -5.19 15.64
C ARG A 39 11.96 -4.75 17.09
N MET A 40 10.95 -3.91 17.28
CA MET A 40 10.53 -3.52 18.62
C MET A 40 9.98 -4.73 19.39
N LEU A 41 9.20 -5.57 18.71
CA LEU A 41 8.60 -6.75 19.30
C LEU A 41 9.66 -7.78 19.73
N SER A 42 10.71 -8.00 18.91
CA SER A 42 11.79 -8.93 19.24
C SER A 42 12.59 -8.47 20.46
N GLN A 43 12.96 -7.18 20.53
CA GLN A 43 13.64 -6.61 21.70
C GLN A 43 12.78 -6.72 22.96
N ARG A 44 11.49 -6.36 22.85
CA ARG A 44 10.54 -6.47 23.97
C ARG A 44 10.41 -7.90 24.45
N MET A 45 10.34 -8.85 23.51
CA MET A 45 10.22 -10.27 23.79
C MET A 45 11.47 -10.83 24.48
N VAL A 46 12.68 -10.43 24.07
CA VAL A 46 13.93 -10.82 24.78
C VAL A 46 13.89 -10.32 26.22
N LEU A 47 13.58 -9.04 26.45
CA LEU A 47 13.49 -8.48 27.80
C LEU A 47 12.45 -9.21 28.66
N GLN A 48 11.26 -9.46 28.12
CA GLN A 48 10.20 -10.19 28.82
C GLN A 48 10.63 -11.63 29.13
N THR A 49 11.38 -12.28 28.25
CA THR A 49 11.90 -13.63 28.46
C THR A 49 12.95 -13.67 29.56
N VAL A 50 13.85 -12.68 29.61
CA VAL A 50 14.82 -12.54 30.73
C VAL A 50 14.10 -12.34 32.07
N LEU A 51 13.06 -11.51 32.11
CA LEU A 51 12.26 -11.30 33.32
C LEU A 51 11.44 -12.54 33.71
N ALA A 52 10.94 -13.29 32.73
CA ALA A 52 10.24 -14.54 32.96
C ALA A 52 11.15 -15.60 33.59
N ALA A 53 12.39 -15.73 33.09
CA ALA A 53 13.39 -16.66 33.64
C ALA A 53 13.74 -16.37 35.11
N ARG A 54 13.62 -15.10 35.54
CA ARG A 54 13.78 -14.69 36.94
C ARG A 54 12.56 -14.99 37.83
N GLY A 55 11.58 -15.74 37.32
CA GLY A 55 10.40 -16.19 38.06
C GLY A 55 9.19 -15.26 38.00
N SER A 56 9.13 -14.35 37.01
CA SER A 56 7.97 -13.45 36.86
C SER A 56 6.89 -14.04 35.95
N ASP A 57 5.82 -14.58 36.53
CA ASP A 57 4.67 -15.14 35.79
C ASP A 57 3.98 -14.13 34.86
N LEU A 58 3.93 -12.86 35.28
CA LEU A 58 3.38 -11.78 34.46
C LEU A 58 4.17 -11.60 33.17
N HIS A 59 5.50 -11.62 33.26
CA HIS A 59 6.37 -11.47 32.10
C HIS A 59 6.42 -12.74 31.25
N LEU A 60 6.28 -13.93 31.86
CA LEU A 60 6.14 -15.19 31.13
C LEU A 60 4.91 -15.15 30.20
N LYS A 61 3.74 -14.76 30.72
CA LYS A 61 2.52 -14.58 29.93
C LYS A 61 2.69 -13.52 28.85
N ALA A 62 3.27 -12.37 29.19
CA ALA A 62 3.50 -11.29 28.24
C ALA A 62 4.48 -11.69 27.11
N ALA A 63 5.54 -12.43 27.43
CA ALA A 63 6.49 -12.95 26.45
C ALA A 63 5.84 -13.96 25.51
N ARG A 64 5.02 -14.89 26.02
CA ARG A 64 4.27 -15.83 25.18
C ARG A 64 3.32 -15.10 24.22
N SER A 65 2.58 -14.11 24.70
CA SER A 65 1.73 -13.28 23.82
C SER A 65 2.53 -12.52 22.78
N SER A 66 3.68 -11.94 23.14
CA SER A 66 4.59 -11.27 22.19
C SER A 66 5.13 -12.26 21.15
N LEU A 67 5.47 -13.48 21.55
CA LEU A 67 5.94 -14.53 20.64
C LEU A 67 4.86 -14.96 19.65
N THR A 68 3.61 -15.15 20.09
CA THR A 68 2.49 -15.44 19.19
C THR A 68 2.30 -14.31 18.18
N LEU A 69 2.25 -13.06 18.65
CA LEU A 69 2.11 -11.90 17.76
C LEU A 69 3.26 -11.83 16.75
N PHE A 70 4.50 -12.09 17.19
CA PHE A 70 5.69 -12.10 16.34
C PHE A 70 5.57 -13.15 15.24
N THR A 71 5.30 -14.40 15.60
CA THR A 71 5.16 -15.51 14.65
C THR A 71 4.01 -15.29 13.67
N ASP A 72 2.86 -14.79 14.13
CA ASP A 72 1.71 -14.49 13.27
C ASP A 72 2.04 -13.39 12.25
N SER A 73 2.70 -12.33 12.71
CA SER A 73 3.13 -11.25 11.82
C SER A 73 4.22 -11.69 10.85
N GLN A 74 5.16 -12.52 11.29
CA GLN A 74 6.21 -13.08 10.45
C GLN A 74 5.62 -13.96 9.35
N ALA A 75 4.65 -14.82 9.67
CA ALA A 75 3.94 -15.64 8.69
C ALA A 75 3.26 -14.78 7.61
N ARG A 76 2.63 -13.66 8.00
CA ARG A 76 2.03 -12.71 7.04
C ARG A 76 3.08 -12.06 6.15
N LEU A 77 4.23 -11.66 6.69
CA LEU A 77 5.31 -11.07 5.90
C LEU A 77 5.87 -12.06 4.88
N VAL A 78 6.06 -13.33 5.28
CA VAL A 78 6.52 -14.40 4.40
C VAL A 78 5.49 -14.75 3.31
N ASP A 79 4.21 -14.62 3.60
CA ASP A 79 3.11 -14.90 2.65
C ASP A 79 2.86 -13.74 1.66
N THR A 80 3.22 -12.52 2.06
CA THR A 80 3.01 -11.29 1.28
C THR A 80 3.45 -11.37 -0.20
N PRO A 81 4.61 -11.97 -0.56
CA PRO A 81 5.07 -12.06 -1.94
C PRO A 81 4.08 -12.72 -2.90
N ARG A 82 3.15 -13.56 -2.40
CA ARG A 82 2.11 -14.21 -3.22
C ARG A 82 1.07 -13.23 -3.77
N HIS A 83 0.96 -12.05 -3.16
CA HIS A 83 0.00 -11.01 -3.51
C HIS A 83 0.64 -9.82 -4.22
N LEU A 84 1.94 -9.87 -4.48
CA LEU A 84 2.69 -8.83 -5.17
C LEU A 84 2.89 -9.20 -6.64
N ASP A 85 3.22 -8.20 -7.46
CA ASP A 85 3.73 -8.45 -8.80
C ASP A 85 5.04 -9.27 -8.74
N THR A 86 5.39 -9.94 -9.84
CA THR A 86 6.54 -10.84 -9.89
C THR A 86 7.84 -10.15 -9.48
N ALA A 87 8.09 -8.91 -9.91
CA ALA A 87 9.33 -8.22 -9.61
C ALA A 87 9.44 -7.86 -8.12
N SER A 88 8.37 -7.32 -7.53
CA SER A 88 8.29 -7.01 -6.11
C SER A 88 8.36 -8.26 -5.23
N GLY A 89 7.67 -9.34 -5.62
CA GLY A 89 7.71 -10.61 -4.91
C GLY A 89 9.10 -11.24 -4.88
N GLU A 90 9.87 -11.12 -5.98
CA GLU A 90 11.25 -11.59 -6.04
C GLU A 90 12.19 -10.88 -5.06
N ILE A 91 12.01 -9.58 -4.82
CA ILE A 91 12.81 -8.81 -3.86
C ILE A 91 12.65 -9.40 -2.46
N ILE A 92 11.41 -9.60 -2.01
CA ILE A 92 11.13 -10.17 -0.68
C ILE A 92 11.56 -11.64 -0.61
N ARG A 93 11.28 -12.43 -1.65
CA ARG A 93 11.67 -13.85 -1.70
C ARG A 93 13.18 -14.01 -1.59
N LYS A 94 13.96 -13.15 -2.25
CA LYS A 94 15.43 -13.15 -2.14
C LYS A 94 15.90 -12.74 -0.75
N ALA A 95 15.23 -11.77 -0.12
CA ALA A 95 15.56 -11.35 1.24
C ALA A 95 15.30 -12.47 2.26
N TYR A 96 14.22 -13.23 2.12
CA TYR A 96 13.85 -14.30 3.07
C TYR A 96 14.51 -15.65 2.78
N HIS A 97 14.61 -16.05 1.50
CA HIS A 97 15.01 -17.39 1.07
C HIS A 97 16.31 -17.42 0.26
N GLY A 98 17.02 -16.29 0.11
CA GLY A 98 18.31 -16.26 -0.56
C GLY A 98 19.42 -16.99 0.19
N PRO A 99 20.64 -17.07 -0.36
CA PRO A 99 21.80 -17.67 0.30
C PRO A 99 22.17 -17.02 1.64
N GLN A 100 21.83 -15.74 1.81
CA GLN A 100 21.92 -14.98 3.06
C GLN A 100 20.51 -14.60 3.56
N GLY A 101 19.54 -15.48 3.32
CA GLY A 101 18.14 -15.24 3.63
C GLY A 101 17.91 -15.07 5.12
N VAL A 102 17.05 -14.12 5.49
CA VAL A 102 16.77 -13.77 6.88
C VAL A 102 15.81 -14.72 7.57
N GLY A 103 15.07 -15.54 6.80
CA GLY A 103 14.00 -16.40 7.31
C GLY A 103 14.50 -17.38 8.36
N ALA A 104 15.57 -18.11 8.07
CA ALA A 104 16.14 -19.10 8.98
C ALA A 104 16.60 -18.48 10.32
N THR A 105 17.21 -17.29 10.27
CA THR A 105 17.64 -16.56 11.47
C THR A 105 16.46 -16.13 12.32
N ILE A 106 15.40 -15.62 11.71
CA ILE A 106 14.19 -15.18 12.42
C ILE A 106 13.44 -16.38 13.03
N ASP A 107 13.32 -17.48 12.29
CA ASP A 107 12.65 -18.70 12.75
C ASP A 107 13.43 -19.35 13.91
N ALA A 108 14.76 -19.42 13.80
CA ALA A 108 15.62 -19.92 14.87
C ALA A 108 15.48 -19.08 16.14
N PHE A 109 15.46 -17.75 16.01
CA PHE A 109 15.23 -16.85 17.14
C PHE A 109 13.88 -17.10 17.82
N ALA A 110 12.79 -17.22 17.05
CA ALA A 110 11.47 -17.52 17.61
C ALA A 110 11.45 -18.87 18.36
N GLN A 111 12.13 -19.90 17.83
CA GLN A 111 12.29 -21.19 18.50
C GLN A 111 13.12 -21.10 19.78
N GLN A 112 14.20 -20.31 19.79
CA GLN A 112 15.04 -20.09 20.97
C GLN A 112 14.26 -19.38 22.08
N VAL A 113 13.46 -18.36 21.74
CA VAL A 113 12.56 -17.70 22.70
C VAL A 113 11.56 -18.70 23.26
N GLY A 114 10.89 -19.47 22.41
CA GLY A 114 9.91 -20.48 22.86
C GLY A 114 10.55 -21.49 23.82
N THR A 115 11.74 -21.99 23.48
CA THR A 115 12.50 -22.91 24.33
C THR A 115 12.88 -22.28 25.68
N ALA A 116 13.34 -21.03 25.69
CA ALA A 116 13.67 -20.32 26.92
C ALA A 116 12.43 -20.11 27.81
N LEU A 117 11.28 -19.78 27.22
CA LEU A 117 10.01 -19.63 27.94
C LEU A 117 9.51 -20.95 28.53
N ASP A 118 9.62 -22.05 27.78
CA ASP A 118 9.24 -23.39 28.26
C ASP A 118 10.15 -23.85 29.42
N LEU A 119 11.44 -23.52 29.37
CA LEU A 119 12.38 -23.80 30.45
C LEU A 119 12.13 -22.92 31.68
N ALA A 120 11.79 -21.64 31.47
CA ALA A 120 11.44 -20.70 32.53
C ALA A 120 10.16 -21.15 33.27
N GLU A 121 9.13 -21.56 32.53
CA GLU A 121 7.87 -22.06 33.11
C GLU A 121 8.08 -23.31 33.97
N ARG A 122 9.02 -24.19 33.57
CA ARG A 122 9.38 -25.40 34.33
C ARG A 122 10.39 -25.14 35.45
N GLN A 123 10.82 -23.89 35.64
CA GLN A 123 11.87 -23.50 36.58
C GLN A 123 13.15 -24.35 36.42
N SER A 124 13.48 -24.68 35.17
CA SER A 124 14.61 -25.56 34.86
C SER A 124 15.94 -24.82 35.07
N PRO A 125 16.97 -25.46 35.64
CA PRO A 125 18.30 -24.84 35.78
C PRO A 125 18.95 -24.53 34.43
N ARG A 126 18.46 -25.11 33.34
CA ARG A 126 18.95 -24.87 31.97
C ARG A 126 18.46 -23.55 31.35
N VAL A 127 17.59 -22.81 32.05
CA VAL A 127 17.04 -21.54 31.55
C VAL A 127 18.15 -20.50 31.32
N GLU A 128 19.17 -20.46 32.18
CA GLU A 128 20.30 -19.52 32.05
C GLU A 128 21.11 -19.78 30.78
N ASP A 129 21.40 -21.05 30.46
CA ASP A 129 22.10 -21.41 29.21
C ASP A 129 21.26 -21.05 27.97
N ALA A 130 19.94 -21.22 28.05
CA ALA A 130 19.04 -20.86 26.97
C ALA A 130 18.96 -19.33 26.77
N LEU A 131 18.95 -18.57 27.86
CA LEU A 131 19.01 -17.11 27.82
C LEU A 131 20.34 -16.59 27.26
N ALA A 132 21.47 -17.17 27.67
CA ALA A 132 22.78 -16.78 27.16
C ALA A 132 22.83 -16.92 25.63
N ARG A 133 22.37 -18.07 25.11
CA ARG A 133 22.25 -18.29 23.65
C ARG A 133 21.29 -17.31 22.98
N LEU A 134 20.13 -17.05 23.60
CA LEU A 134 19.15 -16.11 23.07
C LEU A 134 19.75 -14.70 22.92
N VAL A 135 20.43 -14.22 23.98
CA VAL A 135 21.09 -12.90 23.98
C VAL A 135 22.19 -12.84 22.92
N GLU A 136 23.03 -13.88 22.81
CA GLU A 136 24.09 -13.96 21.79
C GLU A 136 23.53 -13.86 20.36
N THR A 137 22.39 -14.48 20.09
CA THR A 137 21.73 -14.42 18.77
C THR A 137 20.88 -13.17 18.53
N THR A 138 20.72 -12.30 19.53
CA THR A 138 19.80 -11.14 19.44
C THR A 138 20.25 -10.14 18.38
N ASP A 139 21.53 -9.81 18.31
CA ASP A 139 22.02 -8.86 17.29
C ASP A 139 21.82 -9.40 15.87
N GLY A 140 22.06 -10.70 15.67
CA GLY A 140 21.82 -11.36 14.39
C GLY A 140 20.37 -11.30 13.93
N VAL A 141 19.39 -11.48 14.83
CA VAL A 141 17.98 -11.32 14.46
C VAL A 141 17.60 -9.86 14.21
N LEU A 142 18.20 -8.89 14.92
CA LEU A 142 17.91 -7.47 14.67
C LEU A 142 18.40 -7.04 13.28
N ASP A 143 19.57 -7.52 12.84
CA ASP A 143 20.08 -7.29 11.49
C ASP A 143 19.23 -7.99 10.43
N ALA A 144 18.77 -9.22 10.72
CA ALA A 144 17.85 -9.95 9.87
C ALA A 144 16.52 -9.20 9.67
N LEU A 145 15.92 -8.70 10.75
CA LEU A 145 14.69 -7.91 10.73
C LEU A 145 14.88 -6.55 10.02
N ASN A 146 16.04 -5.92 10.17
CA ASN A 146 16.38 -4.68 9.45
C ASN A 146 16.47 -4.92 7.93
N THR A 147 17.09 -6.03 7.54
CA THR A 147 17.19 -6.44 6.14
C THR A 147 15.80 -6.75 5.56
N ALA A 148 14.94 -7.45 6.31
CA ALA A 148 13.55 -7.67 5.92
C ALA A 148 12.79 -6.35 5.73
N THR A 149 12.91 -5.43 6.69
CA THR A 149 12.24 -4.11 6.63
C THR A 149 12.69 -3.32 5.40
N THR A 150 14.00 -3.29 5.13
CA THR A 150 14.57 -2.62 3.95
C THR A 150 14.00 -3.19 2.65
N ALA A 151 13.81 -4.51 2.55
CA ALA A 151 13.24 -5.14 1.37
C ALA A 151 11.77 -4.72 1.16
N PHE A 152 10.97 -4.64 2.24
CA PHE A 152 9.60 -4.14 2.17
C PHE A 152 9.53 -2.65 1.81
N ASP A 153 10.45 -1.83 2.32
CA ASP A 153 10.55 -0.41 1.97
C ASP A 153 10.85 -0.22 0.48
N GLN A 154 11.77 -1.02 -0.07
CA GLN A 154 12.09 -1.00 -1.49
C GLN A 154 10.87 -1.32 -2.35
N VAL A 155 10.12 -2.37 -1.99
CA VAL A 155 8.89 -2.75 -2.69
C VAL A 155 7.84 -1.64 -2.60
N SER A 156 7.59 -1.11 -1.40
CA SER A 156 6.61 -0.04 -1.18
C SER A 156 6.93 1.21 -2.01
N LYS A 157 8.22 1.58 -2.06
CA LYS A 157 8.69 2.70 -2.87
C LYS A 157 8.50 2.44 -4.36
N ALA A 158 8.89 1.27 -4.86
CA ALA A 158 8.73 0.91 -6.27
C ALA A 158 7.26 0.91 -6.71
N GLN A 159 6.36 0.38 -5.88
CA GLN A 159 4.92 0.42 -6.15
C GLN A 159 4.37 1.85 -6.18
N SER A 160 4.78 2.67 -5.22
CA SER A 160 4.39 4.09 -5.18
C SER A 160 4.85 4.84 -6.44
N GLU A 161 6.07 4.59 -6.90
CA GLU A 161 6.61 5.18 -8.12
C GLU A 161 5.81 4.76 -9.38
N THR A 162 5.50 3.47 -9.50
CA THR A 162 4.68 2.95 -10.61
C THR A 162 3.29 3.58 -10.64
N LEU A 163 2.58 3.58 -9.50
CA LEU A 163 1.25 4.19 -9.38
C LEU A 163 1.25 5.67 -9.74
N MET A 164 2.31 6.39 -9.39
CA MET A 164 2.45 7.81 -9.70
C MET A 164 2.70 8.06 -11.19
N LYS A 165 3.49 7.18 -11.82
CA LYS A 165 3.71 7.23 -13.27
C LYS A 165 2.42 6.97 -14.04
N GLU A 166 1.62 6.00 -13.59
CA GLU A 166 0.30 5.72 -14.17
C GLU A 166 -0.66 6.91 -14.00
N LEU A 167 -0.74 7.48 -12.79
CA LEU A 167 -1.55 8.67 -12.52
C LEU A 167 -1.15 9.85 -13.41
N ALA A 168 0.15 10.10 -13.57
CA ALA A 168 0.66 11.14 -14.47
C ALA A 168 0.25 10.89 -15.92
N GLY A 169 0.29 9.64 -16.39
CA GLY A 169 -0.15 9.25 -17.74
C GLY A 169 -1.65 9.45 -17.96
N ILE A 170 -2.48 9.10 -16.98
CA ILE A 170 -3.93 9.34 -17.01
C ILE A 170 -4.22 10.84 -17.09
N VAL A 171 -3.57 11.65 -16.25
CA VAL A 171 -3.75 13.11 -16.26
C VAL A 171 -3.32 13.72 -17.60
N ALA A 172 -2.18 13.30 -18.15
CA ALA A 172 -1.74 13.75 -19.48
C ALA A 172 -2.76 13.39 -20.58
N SER A 173 -3.41 12.23 -20.47
CA SER A 173 -4.48 11.81 -21.39
C SER A 173 -5.73 12.68 -21.23
N ILE A 174 -6.15 12.99 -20.00
CA ILE A 174 -7.28 13.89 -19.73
C ILE A 174 -7.01 15.28 -20.31
N GLN A 175 -5.82 15.83 -20.13
CA GLN A 175 -5.43 17.13 -20.69
C GLN A 175 -5.45 17.14 -22.21
N THR A 176 -5.03 16.03 -22.84
CA THR A 176 -5.11 15.88 -24.30
C THR A 176 -6.57 15.94 -24.76
N VAL A 177 -7.46 15.16 -24.14
CA VAL A 177 -8.90 15.15 -24.46
C VAL A 177 -9.54 16.51 -24.20
N ALA A 178 -9.23 17.17 -23.08
CA ALA A 178 -9.73 18.50 -22.76
C ALA A 178 -9.29 19.54 -23.81
N ARG A 179 -8.05 19.46 -24.29
CA ARG A 179 -7.54 20.34 -25.35
C ARG A 179 -8.23 20.10 -26.68
N GLU A 180 -8.44 18.84 -27.07
CA GLU A 180 -9.20 18.48 -28.27
C GLU A 180 -10.64 19.00 -28.19
N ALA A 181 -11.32 18.75 -27.07
CA ALA A 181 -12.66 19.26 -26.82
C ALA A 181 -12.71 20.80 -26.84
N LYS A 182 -11.66 21.47 -26.34
CA LYS A 182 -11.53 22.93 -26.38
C LYS A 182 -11.44 23.43 -27.81
N VAL A 183 -10.65 22.79 -28.68
CA VAL A 183 -10.58 23.12 -30.11
C VAL A 183 -11.93 22.92 -30.78
N VAL A 184 -12.63 21.82 -30.50
CA VAL A 184 -13.98 21.56 -31.05
C VAL A 184 -14.98 22.62 -30.58
N SER A 185 -14.96 22.97 -29.28
CA SER A 185 -15.82 24.02 -28.72
C SER A 185 -15.56 25.38 -29.38
N PHE A 186 -14.29 25.70 -29.63
CA PHE A 186 -13.91 26.94 -30.32
C PHE A 186 -14.39 26.95 -31.78
N ASN A 187 -14.20 25.85 -32.52
CA ASN A 187 -14.69 25.73 -33.89
C ASN A 187 -16.22 25.88 -33.94
N ALA A 188 -16.94 25.30 -32.98
CA ALA A 188 -18.38 25.45 -32.86
C ALA A 188 -18.79 26.91 -32.56
N GLN A 189 -18.07 27.63 -31.70
CA GLN A 189 -18.29 29.07 -31.46
C GLN A 189 -18.10 29.89 -32.73
N VAL A 190 -17.06 29.63 -33.52
CA VAL A 190 -16.80 30.33 -34.79
C VAL A 190 -17.91 30.05 -35.81
N MET A 191 -18.36 28.81 -35.93
CA MET A 191 -19.49 28.45 -36.83
C MET A 191 -20.80 29.10 -36.38
N ALA A 192 -21.07 29.09 -35.07
CA ALA A 192 -22.25 29.74 -34.50
C ALA A 192 -22.26 31.25 -34.77
N ALA A 193 -21.10 31.92 -34.63
CA ALA A 193 -20.96 33.34 -34.97
C ALA A 193 -21.20 33.60 -36.47
N ARG A 194 -20.67 32.75 -37.35
CA ARG A 194 -20.87 32.86 -38.81
C ARG A 194 -22.32 32.64 -39.24
N ALA A 195 -23.06 31.77 -38.56
CA ALA A 195 -24.48 31.51 -38.84
C ALA A 195 -25.41 32.66 -38.38
N GLY A 196 -24.89 33.70 -37.73
CA GLY A 196 -25.65 34.87 -37.31
C GLY A 196 -26.79 34.49 -36.36
N GLN A 197 -28.03 34.88 -36.69
CA GLN A 197 -29.18 34.56 -35.84
C GLN A 197 -29.45 33.06 -35.70
N HIS A 198 -29.17 32.27 -36.74
CA HIS A 198 -29.39 30.82 -36.74
C HIS A 198 -28.39 30.05 -35.86
N GLY A 199 -27.29 30.68 -35.44
CA GLY A 199 -26.26 30.07 -34.59
C GLY A 199 -26.38 30.36 -33.09
N ARG A 200 -27.34 31.19 -32.64
CA ARG A 200 -27.40 31.64 -31.23
C ARG A 200 -27.45 30.49 -30.21
N GLU A 201 -28.26 29.46 -30.48
CA GLU A 201 -28.38 28.32 -29.56
C GLU A 201 -27.11 27.47 -29.52
N PHE A 202 -26.46 27.28 -30.67
CA PHE A 202 -25.18 26.58 -30.76
C PHE A 202 -24.04 27.35 -30.07
N ALA A 203 -24.05 28.68 -30.10
CA ALA A 203 -23.05 29.50 -29.40
C ALA A 203 -23.08 29.29 -27.88
N VAL A 204 -24.28 29.14 -27.29
CA VAL A 204 -24.44 28.90 -25.85
C VAL A 204 -23.83 27.56 -25.47
N VAL A 205 -24.15 26.49 -26.20
CA VAL A 205 -23.60 25.15 -25.95
C VAL A 205 -22.08 25.14 -26.08
N ALA A 206 -21.55 25.80 -27.11
CA ALA A 206 -20.11 25.85 -27.35
C ALA A 206 -19.35 26.66 -26.27
N ASN A 207 -19.96 27.70 -25.70
CA ASN A 207 -19.40 28.44 -24.56
C ASN A 207 -19.38 27.59 -23.29
N VAL A 208 -20.46 26.87 -22.98
CA VAL A 208 -20.53 25.97 -21.81
C VAL A 208 -19.49 24.86 -21.93
N LEU A 209 -19.38 24.23 -23.10
CA LEU A 209 -18.38 23.20 -23.34
C LEU A 209 -16.95 23.73 -23.14
N SER A 210 -16.65 24.93 -23.64
CA SER A 210 -15.35 25.57 -23.42
C SER A 210 -15.06 25.79 -21.94
N GLY A 211 -16.06 26.24 -21.17
CA GLY A 211 -15.97 26.37 -19.71
C GLY A 211 -15.61 25.06 -19.03
N ILE A 212 -16.32 23.98 -19.35
CA ILE A 212 -16.07 22.63 -18.82
C ILE A 212 -14.64 22.17 -19.13
N THR A 213 -14.16 22.37 -20.36
CA THR A 213 -12.80 21.95 -20.72
C THR A 213 -11.72 22.67 -19.92
N ASN A 214 -11.89 23.97 -19.63
CA ASN A 214 -10.96 24.72 -18.79
C ASN A 214 -10.97 24.23 -17.33
N GLU A 215 -12.14 23.87 -16.81
CA GLU A 215 -12.28 23.33 -15.45
C GLU A 215 -11.61 21.96 -15.32
N ILE A 216 -11.79 21.07 -16.31
CA ILE A 216 -11.12 19.76 -16.37
C ILE A 216 -9.60 19.91 -16.36
N ASP A 217 -9.05 20.84 -17.17
CA ASP A 217 -7.61 21.11 -17.20
C ASP A 217 -7.09 21.57 -15.83
N GLY A 218 -7.81 22.48 -15.18
CA GLY A 218 -7.46 23.00 -13.86
C GLY A 218 -7.48 21.92 -12.76
N LEU A 219 -8.54 21.12 -12.70
CA LEU A 219 -8.68 20.03 -11.74
C LEU A 219 -7.60 18.95 -11.94
N SER A 220 -7.26 18.66 -13.19
CA SER A 220 -6.24 17.66 -13.53
C SER A 220 -4.85 18.09 -13.03
N LEU A 221 -4.50 19.37 -13.14
CA LEU A 221 -3.24 19.92 -12.61
C LEU A 221 -3.20 19.88 -11.07
N GLN A 222 -4.33 20.20 -10.43
CA GLN A 222 -4.44 20.13 -8.97
C GLN A 222 -4.26 18.70 -8.45
N ALA A 223 -4.84 17.70 -9.13
CA ALA A 223 -4.72 16.30 -8.76
C ALA A 223 -3.26 15.81 -8.75
N VAL A 224 -2.46 16.15 -9.77
CA VAL A 224 -1.02 15.80 -9.82
C VAL A 224 -0.24 16.53 -8.74
N SER A 225 -0.52 17.82 -8.52
CA SER A 225 0.14 18.61 -7.47
C SER A 225 -0.13 18.05 -6.07
N LEU A 226 -1.37 17.62 -5.80
CA LEU A 226 -1.75 17.03 -4.52
C LEU A 226 -1.07 15.66 -4.32
N ALA A 227 -1.08 14.81 -5.35
CA ALA A 227 -0.42 13.50 -5.34
C ALA A 227 1.11 13.61 -5.17
N GLY A 228 1.72 14.65 -5.72
CA GLY A 228 3.14 14.97 -5.50
C GLY A 228 3.43 15.43 -4.08
N ARG A 229 2.58 16.28 -3.49
CA ARG A 229 2.75 16.80 -2.12
C ARG A 229 2.63 15.72 -1.04
N SER A 230 1.74 14.73 -1.20
CA SER A 230 1.63 13.61 -0.25
C SER A 230 2.91 12.75 -0.16
N ARG A 231 3.81 12.83 -1.15
CA ARG A 231 5.09 12.12 -1.16
C ARG A 231 6.16 12.78 -0.29
N ASN A 232 6.11 14.10 -0.11
CA ASN A 232 7.11 14.83 0.67
C ASN A 232 6.78 14.89 2.16
N ALA A 233 5.56 14.49 2.54
CA ALA A 233 5.07 14.51 3.91
C ALA A 233 5.13 13.13 4.60
N ALA A 234 5.54 12.09 3.87
CA ALA A 234 5.75 10.72 4.36
C ALA A 234 7.24 10.38 4.27
#